data_AF-A0A927YWQ3-F1
#
_entry.id   AF-A0A927YWQ3-F1
#
_cell.length_a   1.000
_cell.length_b   1.000
_cell.length_c   1.000
_cell.angle_alpha   90.00
_cell.angle_beta   90.00
_cell.angle_gamma   90.00
#
_symmetry.space_group_name_H-M   'P 1'
#
loop_
_entity.id
_entity.type
_entity.pdbx_description
1 polymer ?
#
loop_
_entity_poly.entity_id
_entity_poly.type
_entity_poly.pdbx_seq_one_letter_code
_entity_poly.pdbx_strand_id
1 'polypeptide(L)'
;MKKLFILLFIITTSIGMSACKGSSSANENKKILTEGDWEYFNAYIGETEGITFNKEGEYFYCCSCGEPVGDSDLYDTYSYDGKKTITLKASYDDGPKDILVNILYMDDKTLLLDMGDDIVEFYNANNSTNCVCAGETDNCDDCIAYLDGYDAYSTILSITNEDIEIVPAGYDGDTADLFEDYKRIVQLSDDVKFYSLFADSTFKDDERVSHDCTYTELTQKDVTVMLEDSSGSALIWYNKDGQITKMIFYGTTAVYE
;
A
#
# COMPACT_ATOMS: atom_id res chain seq x y z
N MET A 1 14.81 69.03 -50.99
CA MET A 1 15.13 69.03 -49.54
C MET A 1 14.64 67.70 -48.96
N LYS A 2 15.55 66.99 -48.29
CA LYS A 2 15.43 65.64 -47.75
C LYS A 2 14.31 65.53 -46.70
N LYS A 3 13.50 64.47 -46.75
CA LYS A 3 12.99 63.81 -45.54
C LYS A 3 13.06 62.30 -45.72
N LEU A 4 14.02 61.73 -45.01
CA LEU A 4 14.30 60.32 -44.84
C LEU A 4 13.25 59.76 -43.86
N PHE A 5 12.39 58.84 -44.30
CA PHE A 5 11.52 58.08 -43.41
C PHE A 5 12.31 56.86 -42.91
N ILE A 6 12.66 56.87 -41.62
CA ILE A 6 13.22 55.71 -40.93
C ILE A 6 12.02 54.87 -40.47
N LEU A 7 11.86 53.69 -41.07
CA LEU A 7 10.94 52.66 -40.62
C LEU A 7 11.63 51.89 -39.48
N LEU A 8 11.19 52.08 -38.24
CA LEU A 8 11.67 51.32 -37.09
C LEU A 8 10.81 50.06 -36.96
N PHE A 9 11.35 48.92 -37.39
CA PHE A 9 10.77 47.60 -37.14
C PHE A 9 11.05 47.22 -35.67
N ILE A 10 10.04 47.31 -34.80
CA ILE A 10 10.13 46.75 -33.45
C ILE A 10 9.81 45.26 -33.58
N ILE A 11 10.86 44.44 -33.66
CA ILE A 11 10.77 42.99 -33.47
C ILE A 11 10.66 42.78 -31.95
N THR A 12 9.44 42.61 -31.45
CA THR A 12 9.24 42.07 -30.11
C THR A 12 9.43 40.56 -30.17
N THR A 13 10.63 40.08 -29.83
CA THR A 13 10.84 38.69 -29.44
C THR A 13 10.09 38.43 -28.15
N SER A 14 8.89 37.88 -28.25
CA SER A 14 8.25 37.19 -27.13
C SER A 14 9.04 35.93 -26.84
N ILE A 15 10.05 36.05 -25.97
CA ILE A 15 10.62 34.90 -25.27
C ILE A 15 9.49 34.40 -24.36
N GLY A 16 8.73 33.42 -24.87
CA GLY A 16 7.86 32.61 -24.04
C GLY A 16 8.75 31.90 -23.03
N MET A 17 8.82 32.45 -21.82
CA MET A 17 9.33 31.73 -20.67
C MET A 17 8.37 30.56 -20.46
N SER A 18 8.79 29.35 -20.86
CA SER A 18 8.25 28.11 -20.30
C SER A 18 8.53 28.16 -18.80
N ALA A 19 7.57 28.65 -18.03
CA ALA A 19 7.58 28.53 -16.59
C ALA A 19 7.47 27.04 -16.26
N CYS A 20 8.57 26.48 -15.76
CA CYS A 20 8.64 25.17 -15.14
C CYS A 20 7.57 25.07 -14.04
N LYS A 21 6.42 24.46 -14.37
CA LYS A 21 5.41 24.00 -13.41
C LYS A 21 5.77 22.66 -12.75
N GLY A 22 7.00 22.17 -12.97
CA GLY A 22 7.44 20.85 -12.49
C GLY A 22 8.07 20.83 -11.10
N SER A 23 8.25 21.99 -10.43
CA SER A 23 8.98 22.03 -9.14
C SER A 23 8.09 22.05 -7.90
N SER A 24 6.78 22.32 -8.00
CA SER A 24 5.92 22.34 -6.80
C SER A 24 5.52 20.92 -6.37
N SER A 25 5.03 20.11 -7.31
CA SER A 25 4.59 18.74 -7.02
C SER A 25 5.74 17.81 -6.63
N ALA A 26 6.92 17.96 -7.26
CA ALA A 26 8.08 17.14 -6.91
C ALA A 26 8.59 17.41 -5.50
N ASN A 27 8.45 18.67 -5.03
CA ASN A 27 8.86 19.06 -3.69
C ASN A 27 7.82 18.63 -2.65
N GLU A 28 6.53 18.65 -3.01
CA GLU A 28 5.43 18.13 -2.19
C GLU A 28 5.50 16.62 -2.03
N ASN A 29 5.69 15.87 -3.11
CA ASN A 29 5.88 14.42 -3.07
C ASN A 29 7.09 14.02 -2.23
N LYS A 30 8.22 14.73 -2.38
CA LYS A 30 9.40 14.49 -1.56
C LYS A 30 9.11 14.78 -0.09
N LYS A 31 8.33 15.83 0.21
CA LYS A 31 7.93 16.16 1.57
C LYS A 31 7.07 15.05 2.18
N ILE A 32 6.05 14.59 1.46
CA ILE A 32 5.19 13.47 1.87
C ILE A 32 6.04 12.25 2.21
N LEU A 33 6.89 11.81 1.26
CA LEU A 33 7.75 10.64 1.42
C LEU A 33 8.66 10.75 2.65
N THR A 34 9.19 11.94 2.93
CA THR A 34 10.21 12.18 3.98
C THR A 34 9.69 12.62 5.33
N GLU A 35 8.40 12.89 5.45
CA GLU A 35 7.73 13.19 6.73
C GLU A 35 6.85 12.03 7.21
N GLY A 36 6.63 11.03 6.37
CA GLY A 36 5.96 9.80 6.78
C GLY A 36 6.91 8.85 7.50
N ASP A 37 6.41 8.27 8.58
CA ASP A 37 6.93 7.04 9.17
C ASP A 37 6.01 5.93 8.67
N TRP A 38 6.49 5.07 7.77
CA TRP A 38 5.62 4.20 6.99
C TRP A 38 5.62 2.79 7.57
N GLU A 39 4.45 2.27 7.93
CA GLU A 39 4.27 0.98 8.60
C GLU A 39 3.38 0.04 7.79
N TYR A 40 3.75 -1.24 7.77
CA TYR A 40 2.99 -2.33 7.18
C TYR A 40 2.83 -3.44 8.22
N PHE A 41 1.61 -3.93 8.45
CA PHE A 41 1.41 -5.11 9.28
C PHE A 41 1.46 -6.35 8.39
N ASN A 42 2.43 -7.23 8.65
CA ASN A 42 2.62 -8.50 7.99
C ASN A 42 1.94 -9.62 8.80
N ALA A 43 0.67 -9.87 8.53
CA ALA A 43 -0.18 -10.88 9.13
C ALA A 43 0.31 -12.32 8.91
N TYR A 44 1.18 -12.56 7.92
CA TYR A 44 1.81 -13.86 7.70
C TYR A 44 2.82 -14.19 8.81
N ILE A 45 3.58 -13.20 9.30
CA ILE A 45 4.52 -13.37 10.41
C ILE A 45 4.03 -12.78 11.74
N GLY A 46 2.90 -12.07 11.74
CA GLY A 46 2.34 -11.42 12.92
C GLY A 46 3.13 -10.19 13.39
N GLU A 47 3.92 -9.57 12.52
CA GLU A 47 4.80 -8.44 12.89
C GLU A 47 4.50 -7.19 12.07
N THR A 48 4.72 -6.02 12.67
CA THR A 48 4.78 -4.75 11.94
C THR A 48 6.18 -4.53 11.42
N GLU A 49 6.27 -4.11 10.16
CA GLU A 49 7.49 -3.68 9.49
C GLU A 49 7.41 -2.17 9.21
N GLY A 50 8.54 -1.48 9.35
CA GLY A 50 8.63 -0.03 9.16
C GLY A 50 9.67 0.33 8.11
N ILE A 51 9.29 1.18 7.15
CA ILE A 51 10.15 1.72 6.10
C ILE A 51 10.29 3.25 6.25
N THR A 52 11.50 3.77 6.10
CA THR A 52 11.80 5.20 6.29
C THR A 52 12.69 5.74 5.18
N PHE A 53 12.35 6.94 4.71
CA PHE A 53 13.10 7.71 3.72
C PHE A 53 13.34 9.11 4.27
N ASN A 54 14.47 9.39 4.92
CA ASN A 54 14.61 10.68 5.60
C ASN A 54 15.08 11.83 4.68
N LYS A 55 15.03 13.06 5.20
CA LYS A 55 15.36 14.27 4.43
C LYS A 55 16.84 14.33 4.05
N GLU A 56 17.68 13.66 4.81
CA GLU A 56 19.13 13.53 4.65
C GLU A 56 19.51 12.53 3.55
N GLY A 57 18.55 11.71 3.08
CA GLY A 57 18.76 10.72 2.02
C GLY A 57 19.13 9.33 2.54
N GLU A 58 18.88 9.05 3.81
CA GLU A 58 19.07 7.74 4.43
C GLU A 58 17.80 6.88 4.28
N TYR A 59 17.99 5.58 4.23
CA TYR A 59 16.97 4.57 4.06
C TYR A 59 17.07 3.50 5.15
N PHE A 60 15.93 3.09 5.68
CA PHE A 60 15.82 2.00 6.66
C PHE A 60 14.55 1.18 6.39
N TYR A 61 14.63 -0.14 6.49
CA TYR A 61 13.48 -1.03 6.45
C TYR A 61 13.68 -2.18 7.44
N CYS A 62 12.86 -2.26 8.48
CA CYS A 62 13.07 -3.19 9.59
C CYS A 62 11.76 -3.71 10.19
N CYS A 63 11.81 -4.88 10.83
CA CYS A 63 10.74 -5.38 11.69
C CYS A 63 10.60 -4.50 12.94
N SER A 64 9.51 -4.66 13.67
CA SER A 64 9.32 -4.12 15.03
C SER A 64 10.44 -4.51 16.01
N CYS A 65 11.15 -5.62 15.73
CA CYS A 65 12.31 -6.08 16.48
C CYS A 65 13.61 -5.31 16.18
N GLY A 66 13.63 -4.45 15.16
CA GLY A 66 14.78 -3.65 14.74
C GLY A 66 15.77 -4.38 13.82
N GLU A 67 15.52 -5.64 13.49
CA GLU A 67 16.28 -6.39 12.48
C GLU A 67 15.82 -6.00 11.06
N PRO A 68 16.73 -6.03 10.07
CA PRO A 68 16.38 -5.73 8.68
C PRO A 68 15.36 -6.72 8.12
N VAL A 69 14.42 -6.21 7.31
CA VAL A 69 13.52 -7.07 6.53
C VAL A 69 14.29 -7.57 5.30
N GLY A 70 14.45 -8.90 5.18
CA GLY A 70 15.25 -9.49 4.10
C GLY A 70 16.68 -8.93 4.05
N ASP A 71 17.16 -8.62 2.85
CA ASP A 71 18.48 -8.04 2.59
C ASP A 71 18.46 -6.49 2.58
N SER A 72 17.51 -5.86 3.29
CA SER A 72 17.36 -4.40 3.29
C SER A 72 18.55 -3.64 3.89
N ASP A 73 19.35 -4.27 4.75
CA ASP A 73 20.58 -3.70 5.32
C ASP A 73 21.73 -3.55 4.31
N LEU A 74 21.59 -4.14 3.12
CA LEU A 74 22.53 -3.92 2.01
C LEU A 74 22.41 -2.53 1.38
N TYR A 75 21.40 -1.74 1.78
CA TYR A 75 21.11 -0.40 1.29
C TYR A 75 20.97 0.57 2.48
N ASP A 76 21.69 1.69 2.47
CA ASP A 76 21.67 2.67 3.56
C ASP A 76 21.24 4.08 3.12
N THR A 77 21.20 4.31 1.81
CA THR A 77 20.87 5.61 1.23
C THR A 77 19.98 5.46 0.02
N TYR A 78 19.25 6.53 -0.29
CA TYR A 78 18.38 6.57 -1.45
C TYR A 78 18.48 7.87 -2.24
N SER A 79 17.92 7.84 -3.45
CA SER A 79 17.57 9.03 -4.20
C SER A 79 16.17 8.90 -4.76
N TYR A 80 15.43 10.02 -4.80
CA TYR A 80 14.07 10.06 -5.34
C TYR A 80 14.01 11.00 -6.54
N ASP A 81 13.41 10.56 -7.64
CA ASP A 81 13.24 11.36 -8.86
C ASP A 81 12.22 12.51 -8.70
N GLY A 82 11.56 12.59 -7.54
CA GLY A 82 10.53 13.58 -7.23
C GLY A 82 9.16 13.20 -7.78
N LYS A 83 8.99 11.99 -8.34
CA LYS A 83 7.74 11.55 -8.97
C LYS A 83 7.36 10.12 -8.60
N LYS A 84 8.05 9.13 -9.14
CA LYS A 84 7.62 7.73 -9.09
C LYS A 84 8.74 6.74 -8.79
N THR A 85 9.99 7.14 -8.82
CA THR A 85 11.10 6.19 -8.71
C THR A 85 12.04 6.57 -7.59
N ILE A 86 12.20 5.64 -6.67
CA ILE A 86 13.20 5.64 -5.62
C ILE A 86 14.33 4.70 -6.06
N THR A 87 15.57 5.16 -5.96
CA THR A 87 16.76 4.34 -6.17
C THR A 87 17.39 4.10 -4.81
N LEU A 88 17.39 2.86 -4.34
CA LEU A 88 18.12 2.45 -3.15
C LEU A 88 19.56 2.12 -3.57
N LYS A 89 20.52 2.72 -2.88
CA LYS A 89 21.94 2.61 -3.20
C LYS A 89 22.61 1.59 -2.33
N ALA A 90 23.40 0.72 -2.94
CA ALA A 90 24.13 -0.28 -2.19
C ALA A 90 25.16 0.37 -1.25
N SER A 91 25.25 -0.13 -0.03
CA SER A 91 26.11 0.42 1.02
C SER A 91 27.61 0.18 0.79
N TYR A 92 27.98 -0.67 -0.18
CA TYR A 92 29.37 -1.08 -0.43
C TYR A 92 29.68 -1.16 -1.93
N ASP A 93 30.89 -0.73 -2.33
CA ASP A 93 31.33 -0.67 -3.74
C ASP A 93 31.38 -2.05 -4.45
N ASP A 94 31.63 -3.12 -3.70
CA ASP A 94 31.60 -4.51 -4.19
C ASP A 94 30.28 -5.23 -3.85
N GLY A 95 29.26 -4.46 -3.42
CA GLY A 95 27.96 -4.95 -2.97
C GLY A 95 26.97 -5.25 -4.10
N PRO A 96 25.67 -5.46 -3.75
CA PRO A 96 24.63 -5.61 -4.77
C PRO A 96 24.52 -4.35 -5.63
N LYS A 97 23.79 -4.45 -6.74
CA LYS A 97 23.49 -3.27 -7.55
C LYS A 97 22.41 -2.43 -6.85
N ASP A 98 22.42 -1.14 -7.15
CA ASP A 98 21.29 -0.25 -6.87
C ASP A 98 19.98 -0.87 -7.37
N ILE A 99 18.94 -0.76 -6.55
CA ILE A 99 17.60 -1.25 -6.89
C ILE A 99 16.65 -0.08 -7.11
N LEU A 100 15.71 -0.29 -8.02
CA LEU A 100 14.68 0.67 -8.36
C LEU A 100 13.38 0.23 -7.71
N VAL A 101 12.87 1.07 -6.83
CA VAL A 101 11.57 0.94 -6.19
C VAL A 101 10.61 1.91 -6.88
N ASN A 102 9.46 1.43 -7.32
CA ASN A 102 8.45 2.26 -7.96
C ASN A 102 7.34 2.60 -6.98
N ILE A 103 6.99 3.89 -6.89
CA ILE A 103 5.81 4.37 -6.18
C ILE A 103 4.60 4.17 -7.09
N LEU A 104 3.75 3.20 -6.73
CA LEU A 104 2.49 2.93 -7.41
C LEU A 104 1.41 3.92 -6.97
N TYR A 105 1.37 4.23 -5.67
CA TYR A 105 0.49 5.22 -5.07
C TYR A 105 1.19 5.92 -3.90
N MET A 106 0.92 7.22 -3.72
CA MET A 106 1.38 7.97 -2.55
C MET A 106 0.49 9.18 -2.27
N ASP A 107 0.05 9.30 -1.03
CA ASP A 107 -0.44 10.53 -0.41
C ASP A 107 0.14 10.67 1.01
N ASP A 108 -0.36 11.58 1.83
CA ASP A 108 0.13 11.80 3.20
C ASP A 108 -0.22 10.66 4.19
N LYS A 109 -1.01 9.68 3.78
CA LYS A 109 -1.52 8.59 4.63
C LYS A 109 -1.11 7.20 4.16
N THR A 110 -0.90 7.01 2.86
CA THR A 110 -0.59 5.71 2.28
C THR A 110 0.52 5.79 1.24
N LEU A 111 1.38 4.77 1.24
CA LEU A 111 2.48 4.58 0.31
C LEU A 111 2.44 3.14 -0.21
N LEU A 112 2.21 2.97 -1.52
CA LEU A 112 2.23 1.66 -2.19
C LEU A 112 3.49 1.56 -3.05
N LEU A 113 4.36 0.62 -2.73
CA LEU A 113 5.66 0.44 -3.37
C LEU A 113 5.74 -0.90 -4.11
N ASP A 114 6.21 -0.87 -5.35
CA ASP A 114 6.78 -2.04 -6.04
C ASP A 114 8.28 -2.08 -5.72
N MET A 115 8.64 -3.00 -4.82
CA MET A 115 10.00 -3.24 -4.32
C MET A 115 10.80 -4.18 -5.23
N GLY A 116 10.25 -4.59 -6.37
CA GLY A 116 10.87 -5.44 -7.37
C GLY A 116 10.29 -6.86 -7.36
N ASP A 117 10.50 -7.56 -6.24
CA ASP A 117 9.98 -8.91 -5.99
C ASP A 117 8.62 -8.87 -5.27
N ASP A 118 8.40 -7.87 -4.43
CA ASP A 118 7.16 -7.67 -3.65
C ASP A 118 6.52 -6.32 -3.94
N ILE A 119 5.19 -6.24 -3.77
CA ILE A 119 4.46 -4.98 -3.68
C ILE A 119 3.96 -4.85 -2.25
N VAL A 120 4.14 -3.70 -1.61
CA VAL A 120 3.74 -3.52 -0.20
C VAL A 120 3.04 -2.18 -0.02
N GLU A 121 1.89 -2.20 0.65
CA GLU A 121 1.17 -1.01 1.08
C GLU A 121 1.51 -0.64 2.53
N PHE A 122 2.10 0.53 2.69
CA PHE A 122 2.43 1.11 3.98
C PHE A 122 1.49 2.25 4.34
N TYR A 123 1.19 2.39 5.62
CA TYR A 123 0.39 3.47 6.18
C TYR A 123 1.27 4.39 7.02
N ASN A 124 0.97 5.69 6.99
CA ASN A 124 1.73 6.66 7.78
C ASN A 124 1.39 6.53 9.27
N ALA A 125 2.34 6.07 10.08
CA ALA A 125 2.23 5.88 11.53
C ALA A 125 1.86 7.18 12.26
N ASN A 126 2.28 8.33 11.75
CA ASN A 126 1.93 9.64 12.32
C ASN A 126 0.44 9.98 12.18
N ASN A 127 -0.24 9.33 11.24
CA ASN A 127 -1.67 9.46 11.03
C ASN A 127 -2.42 8.22 11.55
N SER A 128 -1.76 7.08 11.71
CA SER A 128 -2.35 5.80 12.11
C SER A 128 -3.22 5.95 13.36
N THR A 129 -4.52 5.70 13.20
CA THR A 129 -5.43 5.42 14.30
C THR A 129 -5.14 4.00 14.80
N ASN A 130 -3.93 3.72 15.29
CA ASN A 130 -3.44 2.40 15.68
C ASN A 130 -4.15 1.29 14.91
N CYS A 131 -3.86 1.15 13.61
CA CYS A 131 -4.48 0.16 12.72
C CYS A 131 -4.66 -1.14 13.51
N VAL A 132 -5.89 -1.37 13.99
CA VAL A 132 -6.15 -2.36 15.02
C VAL A 132 -5.80 -3.65 14.36
N CYS A 133 -4.77 -4.30 14.91
CA CYS A 133 -4.22 -5.57 14.47
C CYS A 133 -5.34 -6.38 13.82
N ALA A 134 -5.14 -6.78 12.56
CA ALA A 134 -5.88 -7.91 12.00
C ALA A 134 -5.93 -8.93 13.13
N GLY A 135 -7.13 -9.17 13.66
CA GLY A 135 -7.30 -9.90 14.91
C GLY A 135 -6.40 -11.12 14.84
N GLU A 136 -5.49 -11.24 15.82
CA GLU A 136 -4.48 -12.28 15.95
C GLU A 136 -4.72 -13.41 14.95
N THR A 137 -3.95 -13.41 13.85
CA THR A 137 -3.86 -14.59 12.98
C THR A 137 -3.31 -15.80 13.74
N ASP A 138 -2.99 -15.65 15.05
CA ASP A 138 -2.65 -16.68 16.05
C ASP A 138 -3.55 -17.92 16.02
N ASN A 139 -4.72 -17.85 15.38
CA ASN A 139 -5.59 -18.99 15.19
C ASN A 139 -5.51 -19.68 13.82
N CYS A 140 -4.59 -19.35 12.91
CA CYS A 140 -4.54 -20.00 11.59
C CYS A 140 -3.19 -20.49 11.07
N ASP A 141 -2.39 -21.16 11.91
CA ASP A 141 -1.25 -21.97 11.44
C ASP A 141 -1.61 -22.83 10.20
N ASP A 142 -2.83 -23.38 10.19
CA ASP A 142 -3.32 -24.25 9.11
C ASP A 142 -3.77 -23.50 7.84
N CYS A 143 -4.02 -22.18 7.90
CA CYS A 143 -4.37 -21.38 6.72
C CYS A 143 -3.38 -20.27 6.35
N ILE A 144 -2.23 -20.24 7.01
CA ILE A 144 -1.11 -19.34 6.72
C ILE A 144 -0.62 -19.44 5.26
N ALA A 145 -0.70 -20.63 4.66
CA ALA A 145 -0.29 -20.88 3.28
C ALA A 145 -1.11 -20.09 2.23
N TYR A 146 -2.33 -19.66 2.58
CA TYR A 146 -3.16 -18.84 1.69
C TYR A 146 -2.85 -17.34 1.81
N LEU A 147 -2.18 -16.94 2.89
CA LEU A 147 -1.86 -15.56 3.19
C LEU A 147 -0.52 -15.15 2.58
N ASP A 148 0.33 -16.11 2.20
CA ASP A 148 1.68 -15.85 1.70
C ASP A 148 1.70 -14.85 0.52
N GLY A 149 2.61 -13.87 0.62
CA GLY A 149 2.88 -12.86 -0.40
C GLY A 149 1.76 -11.86 -0.68
N TYR A 150 0.87 -11.58 0.26
CA TYR A 150 -0.11 -10.49 0.10
C TYR A 150 0.54 -9.12 0.25
N ASP A 151 -0.04 -8.11 -0.40
CA ASP A 151 0.56 -6.78 -0.50
C ASP A 151 -0.09 -5.77 0.47
N ALA A 152 -1.37 -5.96 0.79
CA ALA A 152 -2.13 -5.12 1.71
C ALA A 152 -3.26 -5.89 2.43
N TYR A 153 -3.58 -5.45 3.64
CA TYR A 153 -4.76 -5.90 4.39
C TYR A 153 -5.69 -4.71 4.64
N SER A 154 -6.91 -4.78 4.13
CA SER A 154 -7.85 -3.65 4.11
C SER A 154 -9.28 -4.10 4.36
N THR A 155 -10.11 -3.17 4.81
CA THR A 155 -11.56 -3.35 4.82
C THR A 155 -12.14 -2.83 3.50
N ILE A 156 -12.93 -3.67 2.84
CA ILE A 156 -13.60 -3.37 1.58
C ILE A 156 -14.99 -2.85 1.89
N LEU A 157 -15.29 -1.63 1.43
CA LEU A 157 -16.56 -0.96 1.67
C LEU A 157 -17.55 -1.21 0.52
N SER A 158 -17.06 -1.21 -0.71
CA SER A 158 -17.89 -1.45 -1.89
C SER A 158 -17.07 -1.98 -3.07
N ILE A 159 -17.76 -2.62 -4.01
CA ILE A 159 -17.19 -3.10 -5.26
C ILE A 159 -18.09 -2.72 -6.44
N THR A 160 -17.44 -2.34 -7.54
CA THR A 160 -18.05 -2.18 -8.85
C THR A 160 -17.35 -3.10 -9.85
N ASN A 161 -17.70 -3.02 -11.14
CA ASN A 161 -17.05 -3.80 -12.18
C ASN A 161 -15.55 -3.47 -12.35
N GLU A 162 -15.17 -2.22 -12.09
CA GLU A 162 -13.83 -1.69 -12.43
C GLU A 162 -13.04 -1.28 -11.19
N ASP A 163 -13.73 -0.95 -10.10
CA ASP A 163 -13.13 -0.34 -8.91
C ASP A 163 -13.65 -0.98 -7.63
N ILE A 164 -12.83 -0.92 -6.58
CA ILE A 164 -13.23 -1.15 -5.19
C ILE A 164 -12.98 0.09 -4.34
N GLU A 165 -13.81 0.27 -3.32
CA GLU A 165 -13.57 1.25 -2.26
C GLU A 165 -12.99 0.54 -1.03
N ILE A 166 -11.82 0.97 -0.61
CA ILE A 166 -11.09 0.40 0.53
C ILE A 166 -10.79 1.45 1.59
N VAL A 167 -10.64 0.97 2.81
CA VAL A 167 -10.08 1.68 3.96
C VAL A 167 -9.11 0.74 4.68
N PRO A 168 -8.18 1.26 5.50
CA PRO A 168 -7.33 0.43 6.34
C PRO A 168 -8.15 -0.57 7.16
N ALA A 169 -7.55 -1.70 7.48
CA ALA A 169 -8.15 -2.68 8.36
C ALA A 169 -8.50 -2.09 9.74
N GLY A 170 -9.55 -2.63 10.37
CA GLY A 170 -10.06 -2.12 11.65
C GLY A 170 -11.20 -1.12 11.52
N TYR A 171 -11.61 -0.78 10.29
CA TYR A 171 -12.88 -0.10 10.08
C TYR A 171 -14.05 -0.97 10.56
N ASP A 172 -14.88 -0.39 11.41
CA ASP A 172 -16.24 -0.86 11.68
C ASP A 172 -17.22 0.33 11.59
N GLY A 173 -18.52 0.03 11.54
CA GLY A 173 -19.54 1.07 11.41
C GLY A 173 -19.55 2.10 12.54
N ASP A 174 -18.95 1.77 13.69
CA ASP A 174 -18.87 2.64 14.87
C ASP A 174 -17.65 3.57 14.82
N THR A 175 -16.64 3.25 14.01
CA THR A 175 -15.40 3.99 13.82
C THR A 175 -15.31 4.72 12.49
N ALA A 176 -16.39 4.76 11.70
CA ALA A 176 -16.39 5.31 10.34
C ALA A 176 -15.76 6.71 10.20
N ASP A 177 -16.01 7.61 11.16
CA ASP A 177 -15.45 8.97 11.16
C ASP A 177 -13.92 9.01 11.26
N LEU A 178 -13.29 7.97 11.81
CA LEU A 178 -11.82 7.84 11.94
C LEU A 178 -11.15 7.47 10.62
N PHE A 179 -11.88 6.79 9.73
CA PHE A 179 -11.36 6.22 8.49
C PHE A 179 -11.84 6.94 7.23
N GLU A 180 -12.76 7.90 7.35
CA GLU A 180 -13.30 8.68 6.21
C GLU A 180 -12.18 9.23 5.31
N ASP A 181 -11.16 9.73 5.98
CA ASP A 181 -9.99 10.39 5.42
C ASP A 181 -9.00 9.42 4.76
N TYR A 182 -9.20 8.11 4.93
CA TYR A 182 -8.39 7.03 4.36
C TYR A 182 -9.10 6.29 3.23
N LYS A 183 -10.34 6.65 2.92
CA LYS A 183 -11.08 6.03 1.83
C LYS A 183 -10.36 6.20 0.52
N ARG A 184 -10.16 5.09 -0.18
CA ARG A 184 -9.51 5.06 -1.47
C ARG A 184 -10.28 4.22 -2.45
N ILE A 185 -10.36 4.71 -3.68
CA ILE A 185 -10.84 3.95 -4.82
C ILE A 185 -9.64 3.34 -5.53
N VAL A 186 -9.67 2.03 -5.73
CA VAL A 186 -8.59 1.28 -6.37
C VAL A 186 -9.13 0.42 -7.49
N GLN A 187 -8.44 0.44 -8.62
CA GLN A 187 -8.85 -0.30 -9.82
C GLN A 187 -8.62 -1.80 -9.66
N LEU A 188 -9.55 -2.57 -10.22
CA LEU A 188 -9.43 -4.00 -10.44
C LEU A 188 -8.67 -4.26 -11.75
N SER A 189 -7.90 -5.34 -11.80
CA SER A 189 -7.39 -5.87 -13.07
C SER A 189 -8.51 -6.55 -13.86
N ASP A 190 -8.35 -6.64 -15.18
CA ASP A 190 -9.31 -7.30 -16.07
C ASP A 190 -9.59 -8.77 -15.69
N ASP A 191 -8.63 -9.43 -15.03
CA ASP A 191 -8.62 -10.85 -14.69
C ASP A 191 -8.65 -11.13 -13.18
N VAL A 192 -9.05 -10.14 -12.39
CA VAL A 192 -9.06 -10.21 -10.92
C VAL A 192 -9.74 -11.48 -10.40
N LYS A 193 -9.14 -12.07 -9.36
CA LYS A 193 -9.63 -13.26 -8.68
C LYS A 193 -10.13 -12.96 -7.28
N PHE A 194 -11.28 -13.52 -6.93
CA PHE A 194 -11.87 -13.36 -5.60
C PHE A 194 -11.97 -14.70 -4.92
N TYR A 195 -11.65 -14.73 -3.64
CA TYR A 195 -11.77 -15.92 -2.81
C TYR A 195 -12.34 -15.56 -1.44
N SER A 196 -12.98 -16.53 -0.81
CA SER A 196 -13.23 -16.53 0.63
C SER A 196 -12.31 -17.54 1.29
N LEU A 197 -11.77 -17.16 2.43
CA LEU A 197 -11.08 -18.05 3.35
C LEU A 197 -11.82 -17.97 4.69
N PHE A 198 -12.45 -19.08 5.06
CA PHE A 198 -13.21 -19.17 6.30
C PHE A 198 -12.61 -20.23 7.21
N ALA A 199 -12.32 -19.88 8.47
CA ALA A 199 -11.77 -20.81 9.44
C ALA A 199 -12.76 -21.05 10.60
N ASP A 200 -13.20 -22.30 10.74
CA ASP A 200 -14.10 -22.73 11.80
C ASP A 200 -13.31 -23.41 12.91
N SER A 201 -13.39 -22.89 14.14
CA SER A 201 -12.69 -23.42 15.31
C SER A 201 -13.67 -23.87 16.38
N THR A 202 -13.42 -25.03 16.97
CA THR A 202 -14.14 -25.50 18.17
C THR A 202 -13.18 -25.56 19.34
N PHE A 203 -13.62 -25.02 20.48
CA PHE A 203 -12.88 -24.99 21.74
C PHE A 203 -13.63 -25.75 22.83
N LYS A 204 -12.87 -26.45 23.68
CA LYS A 204 -13.38 -27.13 24.87
C LYS A 204 -12.42 -26.89 26.02
N ASP A 205 -12.94 -26.39 27.15
CA ASP A 205 -12.12 -26.03 28.32
C ASP A 205 -10.96 -25.08 27.94
N ASP A 206 -11.23 -24.11 27.06
CA ASP A 206 -10.28 -23.15 26.47
C ASP A 206 -9.17 -23.77 25.58
N GLU A 207 -9.21 -25.07 25.30
CA GLU A 207 -8.34 -25.74 24.34
C GLU A 207 -9.01 -25.92 22.97
N ARG A 208 -8.30 -25.59 21.88
CA ARG A 208 -8.80 -25.81 20.53
C ARG A 208 -8.83 -27.32 20.21
N VAL A 209 -10.02 -27.86 19.96
CA VAL A 209 -10.24 -29.29 19.66
C VAL A 209 -10.48 -29.57 18.17
N SER A 210 -10.91 -28.57 17.39
CA SER A 210 -10.99 -28.66 15.93
C SER A 210 -10.69 -27.32 15.28
N HIS A 211 -10.16 -27.39 14.07
CA HIS A 211 -9.91 -26.23 13.23
C HIS A 211 -10.01 -26.67 11.76
N ASP A 212 -10.94 -26.08 11.01
CA ASP A 212 -11.19 -26.41 9.61
C ASP A 212 -11.18 -25.13 8.77
N CYS A 213 -10.37 -25.14 7.70
CA CYS A 213 -10.24 -24.00 6.79
C CYS A 213 -10.90 -24.32 5.45
N THR A 214 -11.79 -23.46 5.01
CA THR A 214 -12.46 -23.56 3.71
C THR A 214 -12.01 -22.42 2.81
N TYR A 215 -11.41 -22.77 1.68
CA TYR A 215 -10.99 -21.83 0.63
C TYR A 215 -11.86 -22.00 -0.61
N THR A 216 -12.59 -20.95 -0.99
CA THR A 216 -13.58 -21.00 -2.07
C THR A 216 -13.40 -19.85 -3.05
N GLU A 217 -13.32 -20.14 -4.35
CA GLU A 217 -13.36 -19.12 -5.40
C GLU A 217 -14.74 -18.48 -5.47
N LEU A 218 -14.78 -17.15 -5.52
CA LEU A 218 -15.97 -16.33 -5.56
C LEU A 218 -16.10 -15.68 -6.94
N THR A 219 -17.34 -15.50 -7.38
CA THR A 219 -17.62 -14.55 -8.46
C THR A 219 -17.69 -13.13 -7.90
N GLN A 220 -17.50 -12.13 -8.76
CA GLN A 220 -17.71 -10.72 -8.38
C GLN A 220 -19.12 -10.45 -7.87
N LYS A 221 -20.11 -11.20 -8.37
CA LYS A 221 -21.49 -11.13 -7.87
C LYS A 221 -21.58 -11.61 -6.43
N ASP A 222 -20.87 -12.68 -6.07
CA ASP A 222 -20.84 -13.18 -4.69
C ASP A 222 -20.20 -12.16 -3.75
N VAL A 223 -19.11 -11.50 -4.19
CA VAL A 223 -18.48 -10.41 -3.45
C VAL A 223 -19.43 -9.22 -3.29
N THR A 224 -20.15 -8.84 -4.35
CA THR A 224 -21.14 -7.74 -4.28
C THR A 224 -22.20 -8.04 -3.23
N VAL A 225 -22.77 -9.25 -3.25
CA VAL A 225 -23.78 -9.68 -2.26
C VAL A 225 -23.19 -9.71 -0.86
N MET A 226 -21.95 -10.18 -0.68
CA MET A 226 -21.27 -10.18 0.62
C MET A 226 -21.14 -8.77 1.20
N LEU A 227 -20.84 -7.79 0.36
CA LEU A 227 -20.65 -6.40 0.76
C LEU A 227 -21.97 -5.60 0.93
N GLU A 228 -23.11 -6.14 0.46
CA GLU A 228 -24.43 -5.51 0.68
C GLU A 228 -24.86 -5.56 2.15
N ASP A 229 -24.49 -6.64 2.87
CA ASP A 229 -24.90 -6.87 4.25
C ASP A 229 -23.92 -6.24 5.27
N SER A 230 -22.63 -6.14 4.93
CA SER A 230 -21.59 -5.52 5.77
C SER A 230 -20.27 -5.33 5.00
N SER A 231 -19.39 -4.44 5.46
CA SER A 231 -18.01 -4.38 4.96
C SER A 231 -17.26 -5.69 5.22
N GLY A 232 -16.32 -6.05 4.34
CA GLY A 232 -15.53 -7.28 4.46
C GLY A 232 -14.04 -7.00 4.53
N SER A 233 -13.32 -7.62 5.47
CA SER A 233 -11.85 -7.51 5.53
C SER A 233 -11.20 -8.48 4.54
N ALA A 234 -10.23 -7.99 3.77
CA ALA A 234 -9.58 -8.76 2.72
C ALA A 234 -8.07 -8.53 2.66
N LEU A 235 -7.37 -9.60 2.29
CA LEU A 235 -5.98 -9.59 1.84
C LEU A 235 -5.97 -9.30 0.33
N ILE A 236 -5.10 -8.39 -0.10
CA ILE A 236 -5.07 -7.83 -1.44
C ILE A 236 -3.70 -8.08 -2.09
N TRP A 237 -3.73 -8.40 -3.38
CA TRP A 237 -2.57 -8.42 -4.27
C TRP A 237 -2.76 -7.42 -5.40
N TYR A 238 -1.71 -6.69 -5.72
CA TYR A 238 -1.60 -5.71 -6.79
C TYR A 238 -0.73 -6.23 -7.94
N ASN A 239 -0.87 -5.60 -9.10
CA ASN A 239 0.12 -5.67 -10.19
C ASN A 239 1.02 -4.42 -10.19
N LYS A 240 2.01 -4.39 -11.09
CA LYS A 240 2.95 -3.27 -11.26
C LYS A 240 2.33 -1.97 -11.77
N ASP A 241 1.05 -1.99 -12.12
CA ASP A 241 0.26 -0.80 -12.46
C ASP A 241 -0.57 -0.29 -11.26
N GLY A 242 -0.50 -0.97 -10.10
CA GLY A 242 -1.26 -0.64 -8.89
C GLY A 242 -2.72 -1.09 -8.92
N GLN A 243 -3.07 -2.04 -9.80
CA GLN A 243 -4.42 -2.62 -9.89
C GLN A 243 -4.51 -3.93 -9.13
N ILE A 244 -5.67 -4.23 -8.57
CA ILE A 244 -5.90 -5.41 -7.75
C ILE A 244 -6.12 -6.63 -8.64
N THR A 245 -5.30 -7.66 -8.45
CA THR A 245 -5.33 -8.91 -9.22
C THR A 245 -5.95 -10.07 -8.42
N LYS A 246 -5.91 -10.00 -7.09
CA LYS A 246 -6.48 -11.02 -6.22
C LYS A 246 -6.96 -10.40 -4.92
N MET A 247 -8.08 -10.90 -4.42
CA MET A 247 -8.55 -10.65 -3.05
C MET A 247 -8.96 -11.94 -2.35
N ILE A 248 -8.59 -12.06 -1.09
CA ILE A 248 -9.10 -13.12 -0.19
C ILE A 248 -9.84 -12.43 0.96
N PHE A 249 -11.16 -12.62 1.01
CA PHE A 249 -11.99 -12.21 2.13
C PHE A 249 -11.81 -13.21 3.27
N TYR A 250 -11.37 -12.74 4.44
CA TYR A 250 -11.06 -13.58 5.60
C TYR A 250 -12.17 -13.49 6.65
N GLY A 251 -12.58 -14.64 7.18
CA GLY A 251 -13.52 -14.73 8.29
C GLY A 251 -13.26 -15.94 9.18
N THR A 252 -13.69 -15.87 10.43
CA THR A 252 -13.56 -16.96 11.39
C THR A 252 -14.84 -17.17 12.19
N THR A 253 -15.04 -18.39 12.67
CA THR A 253 -15.96 -18.66 13.78
C THR A 253 -15.26 -19.42 14.89
N ALA A 254 -15.67 -19.13 16.12
CA ALA A 254 -15.23 -19.86 17.30
C ALA A 254 -16.47 -20.36 18.06
N VAL A 255 -16.59 -21.68 18.20
CA VAL A 255 -17.62 -22.33 19.00
C VAL A 255 -16.97 -22.84 20.28
N TYR A 256 -17.51 -22.47 21.43
CA TYR A 256 -17.06 -22.95 22.75
C TYR A 256 -18.08 -23.96 23.28
N GLU A 257 -17.63 -25.20 23.51
CA GLU A 257 -18.42 -26.31 24.06
C GLU A 257 -18.35 -26.43 25.58
#